data_AF-A0A6M0CXP5-F1
#
_entry.id   AF-A0A6M0CXP5-F1
#
_cell.length_a   1.000
_cell.length_b   1.000
_cell.length_c   1.000
_cell.angle_alpha   90.00
_cell.angle_beta   90.00
_cell.angle_gamma   90.00
#
_symmetry.space_group_name_H-M   'P 1'
#
loop_
_entity.id
_entity.type
_entity.pdbx_description
1 polymer ?
#
loop_
_entity_poly.entity_id
_entity_poly.type
_entity_poly.pdbx_seq_one_letter_code
_entity_poly.pdbx_strand_id
1 'polypeptide(L)'
;LKQAIDALPAEQKARAREAFTRLMAFDGQLGAQSADAALYALFLQESTRQTFLDELGPESSPSWQAFVANARLSYSAQADHLLGRDDSPFWDDRNTPAKEDKPTILARSLAAAISAGERQLGSDRRAWQWGKLHQYRWPVSAAYGLGDTLKRGPLASGGDHTTLNASPYAWGQDFNARLLPSMRMVVDFGLAEPLQGVSSSGQSGNPASAHFADGLDTWFKGRYVSFPMQPQNFERAYGTKRLTLVPGK
;
A
#
# COMPACT_ATOMS: atom_id res chain seq x y z
N LEU A 1 11.17 -7.93 24.54
CA LEU A 1 10.41 -6.74 24.08
C LEU A 1 9.80 -5.91 25.22
N LYS A 2 8.90 -6.43 26.06
CA LYS A 2 8.28 -5.63 27.15
C LYS A 2 9.31 -4.93 28.07
N GLN A 3 10.37 -5.65 28.47
CA GLN A 3 11.48 -5.07 29.23
C GLN A 3 12.19 -3.93 28.49
N ALA A 4 12.44 -4.08 27.18
CA ALA A 4 13.04 -3.04 26.35
C ALA A 4 12.13 -1.80 26.23
N ILE A 5 10.82 -2.00 26.11
CA ILE A 5 9.83 -0.91 26.18
C ILE A 5 9.92 -0.20 27.55
N ASP A 6 10.01 -0.97 28.64
CA ASP A 6 10.10 -0.42 30.00
C ASP A 6 11.42 0.30 30.29
N ALA A 7 12.47 0.05 29.50
CA ALA A 7 13.75 0.75 29.58
C ALA A 7 13.75 2.10 28.84
N LEU A 8 12.76 2.38 27.98
CA LEU A 8 12.69 3.65 27.25
C LEU A 8 12.43 4.86 28.17
N PRO A 9 12.80 6.08 27.74
CA PRO A 9 12.38 7.33 28.39
C PRO A 9 10.85 7.41 28.53
N ALA A 10 10.36 8.13 29.54
CA ALA A 10 8.95 8.10 29.95
C ALA A 10 7.95 8.34 28.79
N GLU A 11 8.18 9.36 27.95
CA GLU A 11 7.32 9.68 26.81
C GLU A 11 7.35 8.58 25.74
N GLN A 12 8.55 8.11 25.36
CA GLN A 12 8.73 7.04 24.37
C GLN A 12 8.13 5.72 24.87
N LYS A 13 8.30 5.40 26.15
CA LYS A 13 7.71 4.23 26.82
C LYS A 13 6.19 4.24 26.73
N ALA A 14 5.55 5.38 26.99
CA ALA A 14 4.10 5.51 26.88
C ALA A 14 3.63 5.25 25.43
N ARG A 15 4.28 5.88 24.44
CA ARG A 15 4.00 5.66 23.02
C ARG A 15 4.20 4.19 22.61
N ALA A 16 5.33 3.59 23.01
CA ALA A 16 5.65 2.20 22.66
C ALA A 16 4.69 1.20 23.29
N ARG A 17 4.28 1.39 24.55
CA ARG A 17 3.28 0.54 25.23
C ARG A 17 1.92 0.60 24.53
N GLU A 18 1.48 1.80 24.13
CA GLU A 18 0.25 1.96 23.36
C GLU A 18 0.34 1.23 22.02
N ALA A 19 1.40 1.50 21.24
CA ALA A 19 1.60 0.86 19.95
C ALA A 19 1.63 -0.65 20.05
N PHE A 20 2.40 -1.19 21.01
CA PHE A 20 2.46 -2.61 21.29
C PHE A 20 1.08 -3.19 21.60
N THR A 21 0.32 -2.55 22.50
CA THR A 21 -1.02 -3.02 22.89
C THR A 21 -1.97 -3.05 21.72
N ARG A 22 -2.00 -1.99 20.90
CA ARG A 22 -2.84 -1.90 19.70
C ARG A 22 -2.46 -2.95 18.66
N LEU A 23 -1.17 -3.11 18.36
CA LEU A 23 -0.69 -4.08 17.37
C LEU A 23 -0.91 -5.53 17.81
N MET A 24 -0.81 -5.83 19.11
CA MET A 24 -1.15 -7.16 19.63
C MET A 24 -2.64 -7.48 19.55
N ALA A 25 -3.51 -6.47 19.49
CA ALA A 25 -4.95 -6.61 19.31
C ALA A 25 -5.40 -6.45 17.85
N PHE A 26 -4.49 -6.10 16.94
CA PHE A 26 -4.80 -5.86 15.55
C PHE A 26 -5.25 -7.16 14.87
N ASP A 27 -6.34 -7.08 14.11
CA ASP A 27 -6.98 -8.22 13.45
C ASP A 27 -6.31 -8.61 12.11
N GLY A 28 -5.27 -7.87 11.71
CA GLY A 28 -4.57 -8.07 10.44
C GLY A 28 -5.29 -7.49 9.22
N GLN A 29 -6.42 -6.80 9.39
CA GLN A 29 -7.17 -6.23 8.28
C GLN A 29 -6.63 -4.85 7.87
N LEU A 30 -5.96 -4.80 6.73
CA LEU A 30 -5.43 -3.58 6.12
C LEU A 30 -6.50 -2.76 5.38
N GLY A 31 -7.65 -2.52 6.02
CA GLY A 31 -8.72 -1.70 5.45
C GLY A 31 -8.32 -0.22 5.38
N ALA A 32 -8.78 0.50 4.33
CA ALA A 32 -8.44 1.91 4.13
C ALA A 32 -8.86 2.82 5.30
N GLN A 33 -9.91 2.46 6.05
CA GLN A 33 -10.39 3.22 7.21
C GLN A 33 -9.75 2.78 8.54
N SER A 34 -8.89 1.76 8.54
CA SER A 34 -8.33 1.18 9.76
C SER A 34 -7.21 2.04 10.32
N ALA A 35 -7.34 2.46 11.59
CA ALA A 35 -6.32 3.18 12.34
C ALA A 35 -5.16 2.26 12.74
N ASP A 36 -5.45 0.99 13.06
CA ASP A 36 -4.43 0.01 13.44
C ASP A 36 -3.62 -0.47 12.23
N ALA A 37 -4.25 -0.56 11.05
CA ALA A 37 -3.53 -0.77 9.79
C ALA A 37 -2.52 0.36 9.51
N ALA A 38 -2.90 1.62 9.77
CA ALA A 38 -1.99 2.75 9.64
C ALA A 38 -0.82 2.64 10.63
N LEU A 39 -1.11 2.31 11.89
CA LEU A 39 -0.09 2.12 12.92
C LEU A 39 0.86 0.95 12.58
N TYR A 40 0.32 -0.16 12.05
CA TYR A 40 1.10 -1.30 11.60
C TYR A 40 2.06 -0.91 10.48
N ALA A 41 1.58 -0.23 9.44
CA ALA A 41 2.42 0.22 8.33
C ALA A 41 3.49 1.23 8.78
N LEU A 42 3.15 2.14 9.71
CA LEU A 42 4.10 3.06 10.31
C LEU A 42 5.16 2.34 11.15
N PHE A 43 4.76 1.34 11.95
CA PHE A 43 5.71 0.50 12.68
C PHE A 43 6.66 -0.22 11.75
N LEU A 44 6.15 -0.77 10.65
CA LEU A 44 7.00 -1.39 9.64
C LEU A 44 7.98 -0.37 9.03
N GLN A 45 7.49 0.80 8.61
CA GLN A 45 8.35 1.86 8.05
C GLN A 45 9.47 2.24 9.03
N GLU A 46 9.13 2.50 10.29
CA GLU A 46 10.09 2.91 11.32
C GLU A 46 11.01 1.76 11.75
N SER A 47 10.57 0.50 11.70
CA SER A 47 11.45 -0.64 11.96
C SER A 47 12.51 -0.78 10.88
N THR A 48 12.15 -0.61 9.60
CA THR A 48 13.13 -0.60 8.51
C THR A 48 14.15 0.52 8.71
N ARG A 49 13.71 1.73 9.06
CA ARG A 49 14.63 2.86 9.29
C ARG A 49 15.59 2.58 10.45
N GLN A 50 15.05 2.18 11.59
CA GLN A 50 15.84 1.97 12.80
C GLN A 50 16.79 0.77 12.69
N THR A 51 16.56 -0.15 11.74
CA THR A 51 17.41 -1.35 11.54
C THR A 51 18.49 -1.14 10.49
N PHE A 52 18.32 -0.22 9.53
CA PHE A 52 19.22 -0.19 8.35
C PHE A 52 19.75 1.19 7.99
N LEU A 53 19.18 2.27 8.53
CA LEU A 53 19.48 3.62 8.05
C LEU A 53 20.87 4.10 8.48
N ASP A 54 21.40 3.64 9.62
CA ASP A 54 22.70 4.07 10.11
C ASP A 54 23.87 3.44 9.31
N GLU A 55 23.76 2.19 8.85
CA GLU A 55 24.80 1.59 7.99
C GLU A 55 24.66 1.98 6.52
N LEU A 56 23.43 2.11 6.02
CA LEU A 56 23.18 2.48 4.63
C LEU A 56 23.27 3.99 4.41
N GLY A 57 23.30 4.78 5.47
CA GLY A 57 23.35 6.24 5.42
C GLY A 57 21.96 6.87 5.31
N PRO A 58 21.88 8.21 5.38
CA PRO A 58 20.61 8.93 5.36
C PRO A 58 19.82 8.60 4.10
N GLU A 59 18.52 8.90 4.07
CA GLU A 59 17.63 8.51 2.96
C GLU A 59 18.07 8.98 1.57
N SER A 60 18.87 10.04 1.52
CA SER A 60 19.46 10.59 0.31
C SER A 60 20.67 9.79 -0.22
N SER A 61 21.17 8.80 0.53
CA SER A 61 22.34 8.01 0.14
C SER A 61 22.00 7.06 -1.01
N PRO A 62 22.96 6.79 -1.93
CA PRO A 62 22.76 5.80 -2.99
C PRO A 62 22.45 4.40 -2.43
N SER A 63 23.06 4.01 -1.31
CA SER A 63 22.87 2.70 -0.70
C SER A 63 21.45 2.53 -0.16
N TRP A 64 20.91 3.53 0.54
CA TRP A 64 19.51 3.50 1.01
C TRP A 64 18.53 3.47 -0.17
N GLN A 65 18.77 4.30 -1.19
CA GLN A 65 17.92 4.33 -2.37
C GLN A 65 17.94 2.99 -3.13
N ALA A 66 19.09 2.34 -3.24
CA ALA A 66 19.23 1.01 -3.84
C ALA A 66 18.54 -0.08 -3.02
N PHE A 67 18.60 0.02 -1.68
CA PHE A 67 17.90 -0.87 -0.76
C PHE A 67 16.38 -0.75 -0.91
N VAL A 68 15.85 0.48 -0.89
CA VAL A 68 14.43 0.79 -1.12
C VAL A 68 13.98 0.46 -2.56
N ALA A 69 14.88 0.48 -3.54
CA ALA A 69 14.57 0.01 -4.89
C ALA A 69 14.42 -1.52 -4.92
N ASN A 70 15.29 -2.26 -4.22
CA ASN A 70 15.23 -3.72 -4.11
C ASN A 70 13.98 -4.22 -3.39
N ALA A 71 13.45 -3.45 -2.44
CA ALA A 71 12.14 -3.65 -1.82
C ALA A 71 11.02 -3.99 -2.81
N ARG A 72 11.13 -3.50 -4.06
CA ARG A 72 10.12 -3.62 -5.11
C ARG A 72 10.21 -4.93 -5.90
N LEU A 73 11.28 -5.71 -5.74
CA LEU A 73 11.62 -6.78 -6.68
C LEU A 73 11.24 -8.18 -6.18
N SER A 74 11.45 -8.52 -4.91
CA SER A 74 10.95 -9.79 -4.32
C SER A 74 11.28 -9.95 -2.82
N TYR A 75 12.47 -9.52 -2.40
CA TYR A 75 12.97 -9.78 -1.05
C TYR A 75 12.61 -8.67 -0.05
N SER A 76 11.84 -9.03 0.99
CA SER A 76 11.58 -8.13 2.11
C SER A 76 12.64 -8.33 3.19
N ALA A 77 13.73 -7.57 3.09
CA ALA A 77 14.80 -7.57 4.11
C ALA A 77 14.26 -7.26 5.51
N GLN A 78 13.25 -6.39 5.58
CA GLN A 78 12.55 -6.07 6.79
C GLN A 78 11.85 -7.31 7.39
N ALA A 79 11.03 -8.03 6.61
CA ALA A 79 10.33 -9.21 7.11
C ALA A 79 11.32 -10.31 7.52
N ASP A 80 12.38 -10.53 6.74
CA ASP A 80 13.47 -11.46 7.08
C ASP A 80 14.08 -11.13 8.45
N HIS A 81 14.36 -9.85 8.72
CA HIS A 81 14.93 -9.43 10.01
C HIS A 81 13.92 -9.59 11.16
N LEU A 82 12.69 -9.14 10.96
CA LEU A 82 11.63 -9.26 11.96
C LEU A 82 11.35 -10.72 12.34
N LEU A 83 11.44 -11.66 11.39
CA LEU A 83 11.04 -13.05 11.60
C LEU A 83 12.18 -14.03 11.89
N GLY A 84 13.41 -13.77 11.41
CA GLY A 84 14.47 -14.79 11.44
C GLY A 84 15.86 -14.34 11.87
N ARG A 85 16.21 -13.04 11.80
CA ARG A 85 17.58 -12.58 12.05
C ARG A 85 17.78 -12.02 13.46
N ASP A 86 17.59 -12.84 14.49
CA ASP A 86 17.78 -12.35 15.88
C ASP A 86 19.22 -11.91 16.19
N ASP A 87 20.20 -12.45 15.46
CA ASP A 87 21.64 -12.19 15.60
C ASP A 87 22.19 -11.16 14.59
N SER A 88 21.31 -10.46 13.87
CA SER A 88 21.74 -9.50 12.84
C SER A 88 22.60 -8.37 13.45
N PRO A 89 23.75 -8.02 12.83
CA PRO A 89 24.52 -6.85 13.25
C PRO A 89 23.74 -5.55 13.05
N PHE A 90 22.75 -5.54 12.16
CA PHE A 90 21.86 -4.42 11.86
C PHE A 90 20.92 -4.02 13.02
N TRP A 91 20.92 -4.77 14.13
CA TRP A 91 20.20 -4.34 15.34
C TRP A 91 20.97 -3.34 16.19
N ASP A 92 22.25 -3.09 15.87
CA ASP A 92 23.11 -2.17 16.60
C ASP A 92 23.12 -0.81 15.90
N ASP A 93 22.61 0.24 16.55
CA ASP A 93 22.67 1.58 15.97
C ASP A 93 24.08 2.14 16.19
N ARG A 94 24.85 2.27 15.11
CA ARG A 94 26.25 2.69 15.19
C ARG A 94 26.44 4.14 15.64
N ASN A 95 25.35 4.91 15.75
CA ASN A 95 25.37 6.28 16.24
C ASN A 95 25.14 6.36 17.76
N THR A 96 24.83 5.26 18.43
CA THR A 96 24.65 5.19 19.88
C THR A 96 25.88 4.58 20.57
N PRO A 97 26.19 5.03 21.80
CA PRO A 97 27.34 4.50 22.55
C PRO A 97 27.09 3.12 23.16
N ALA A 98 25.82 2.76 23.38
CA ALA A 98 25.44 1.44 23.86
C ALA A 98 25.06 0.57 22.67
N LYS A 99 25.47 -0.70 22.70
CA LYS A 99 25.08 -1.67 21.69
C LYS A 99 23.63 -2.12 21.89
N GLU A 100 22.81 -1.95 20.87
CA GLU A 100 21.41 -2.39 20.90
C GLU A 100 21.22 -3.84 20.41
N ASP A 101 20.06 -4.39 20.79
CA ASP A 101 19.55 -5.67 20.31
C ASP A 101 18.19 -5.48 19.63
N LYS A 102 17.69 -6.55 18.99
CA LYS A 102 16.38 -6.55 18.32
C LYS A 102 15.25 -6.02 19.21
N PRO A 103 15.05 -6.51 20.45
CA PRO A 103 14.05 -5.94 21.36
C PRO A 103 14.15 -4.42 21.56
N THR A 104 15.36 -3.88 21.66
CA THR A 104 15.60 -2.45 21.86
C THR A 104 15.22 -1.65 20.63
N ILE A 105 15.64 -2.09 19.44
CA ILE A 105 15.27 -1.45 18.17
C ILE A 105 13.76 -1.49 17.97
N LEU A 106 13.11 -2.63 18.17
CA LEU A 106 11.64 -2.75 18.04
C LEU A 106 10.89 -1.86 19.04
N ALA A 107 11.38 -1.73 20.27
CA ALA A 107 10.80 -0.81 21.25
C ALA A 107 10.88 0.65 20.78
N ARG A 108 12.02 1.08 20.21
CA ARG A 108 12.18 2.41 19.62
C ARG A 108 11.27 2.60 18.41
N SER A 109 11.18 1.61 17.51
CA SER A 109 10.31 1.65 16.33
C SER A 109 8.83 1.79 16.70
N LEU A 110 8.37 1.14 17.77
CA LEU A 110 7.00 1.28 18.28
C LEU A 110 6.70 2.72 18.73
N ALA A 111 7.63 3.36 19.47
CA ALA A 111 7.48 4.76 19.86
C ALA A 111 7.55 5.72 18.65
N ALA A 112 8.45 5.43 17.72
CA ALA A 112 8.63 6.20 16.49
C ALA A 112 7.40 6.12 15.59
N ALA A 113 6.73 4.97 15.50
CA ALA A 113 5.52 4.76 14.71
C ALA A 113 4.40 5.70 15.16
N ILE A 114 4.18 5.83 16.47
CA ILE A 114 3.20 6.77 17.02
C ILE A 114 3.58 8.21 16.66
N SER A 115 4.85 8.57 16.87
CA SER A 115 5.34 9.92 16.58
C SER A 115 5.22 10.26 15.09
N ALA A 116 5.47 9.30 14.21
CA ALA A 116 5.34 9.44 12.76
C ALA A 116 3.87 9.55 12.33
N GLY A 117 2.98 8.79 12.97
CA GLY A 117 1.54 8.91 12.77
C GLY A 117 1.02 10.28 13.21
N GLU A 118 1.46 10.80 14.35
CA GLU A 118 1.06 12.14 14.82
C GLU A 118 1.46 13.23 13.82
N ARG A 119 2.67 13.14 13.26
CA ARG A 119 3.15 14.09 12.23
C ARG A 119 2.35 14.02 10.92
N GLN A 120 1.93 12.83 10.50
CA GLN A 120 1.31 12.62 9.18
C GLN A 120 -0.22 12.62 9.20
N LEU A 121 -0.84 12.25 10.32
CA LEU A 121 -2.28 12.02 10.45
C LEU A 121 -2.95 12.85 11.55
N GLY A 122 -2.15 13.60 12.33
CA GLY A 122 -2.62 14.44 13.44
C GLY A 122 -2.60 13.73 14.79
N SER A 123 -2.83 14.51 15.86
CA SER A 123 -2.73 14.05 17.24
C SER A 123 -3.87 13.12 17.68
N ASP A 124 -5.03 13.15 17.03
CA ASP A 124 -6.11 12.21 17.30
C ASP A 124 -5.83 10.85 16.64
N ARG A 125 -5.19 9.97 17.39
CA ARG A 125 -4.76 8.64 16.96
C ARG A 125 -5.91 7.68 16.65
N ARG A 126 -7.13 7.98 17.10
CA ARG A 126 -8.35 7.22 16.78
C ARG A 126 -8.92 7.61 15.41
N ALA A 127 -8.64 8.83 14.93
CA ALA A 127 -9.05 9.32 13.62
C ALA A 127 -8.07 8.98 12.48
N TRP A 128 -7.00 8.26 12.79
CA TRP A 128 -6.05 7.74 11.82
C TRP A 128 -6.74 6.74 10.89
N GLN A 129 -6.31 6.75 9.63
CA GLN A 129 -6.86 5.87 8.60
C GLN A 129 -5.72 5.49 7.65
N TRP A 130 -5.57 4.20 7.39
CA TRP A 130 -4.54 3.71 6.47
C TRP A 130 -4.59 4.41 5.12
N GLY A 131 -5.78 4.59 4.54
CA GLY A 131 -6.00 5.24 3.26
C GLY A 131 -5.72 6.74 3.21
N LYS A 132 -5.44 7.39 4.35
CA LYS A 132 -4.88 8.75 4.38
C LYS A 132 -3.36 8.75 4.11
N LEU A 133 -2.66 7.69 4.49
CA LEU A 133 -1.26 7.45 4.13
C LEU A 133 -1.16 6.75 2.76
N HIS A 134 -1.99 5.73 2.56
CA HIS A 134 -1.91 4.81 1.45
C HIS A 134 -2.88 5.19 0.34
N GLN A 135 -2.33 5.89 -0.64
CA GLN A 135 -3.11 6.52 -1.69
C GLN A 135 -2.62 6.10 -3.07
N TYR A 136 -3.57 5.84 -3.95
CA TYR A 136 -3.32 5.60 -5.36
C TYR A 136 -3.65 6.83 -6.18
N ARG A 137 -2.74 7.23 -7.07
CA ARG A 137 -2.95 8.32 -8.03
C ARG A 137 -3.08 7.72 -9.42
N TRP A 138 -4.24 7.91 -10.03
CA TRP A 138 -4.53 7.46 -11.39
C TRP A 138 -4.86 8.65 -12.30
N PRO A 139 -4.35 8.67 -13.55
CA PRO A 139 -3.43 7.69 -14.12
C PRO A 139 -2.02 7.86 -13.55
N VAL A 140 -1.18 6.84 -13.73
CA VAL A 140 0.26 7.00 -13.52
C VAL A 140 0.75 7.98 -14.59
N SER A 141 0.94 9.25 -14.21
CA SER A 141 1.13 10.38 -15.15
C SER A 141 2.24 10.15 -16.18
N ALA A 142 3.32 9.48 -15.78
CA ALA A 142 4.43 9.10 -16.65
C ALA A 142 4.06 8.11 -17.76
N ALA A 143 3.09 7.22 -17.55
CA ALA A 143 2.74 6.16 -18.49
C ALA A 143 1.93 6.66 -19.70
N TYR A 144 1.32 7.83 -19.60
CA TYR A 144 0.43 8.36 -20.66
C TYR A 144 0.90 9.70 -21.24
N GLY A 145 2.01 10.26 -20.76
CA GLY A 145 2.49 11.58 -21.20
C GLY A 145 1.50 12.72 -20.90
N LEU A 146 0.57 12.49 -19.98
CA LEU A 146 -0.53 13.42 -19.68
C LEU A 146 -0.16 14.49 -18.67
N GLY A 147 0.99 14.36 -18.00
CA GLY A 147 1.33 15.20 -16.85
C GLY A 147 0.22 15.17 -15.79
N ASP A 148 0.11 16.23 -15.00
CA ASP A 148 -0.92 16.39 -13.96
C ASP A 148 -2.27 16.92 -14.52
N THR A 149 -2.48 16.88 -15.84
CA THR A 149 -3.67 17.47 -16.47
C THR A 149 -4.98 16.77 -16.09
N LEU A 150 -4.90 15.52 -15.63
CA LEU A 150 -6.01 14.82 -15.01
C LEU A 150 -6.13 15.25 -13.54
N LYS A 151 -6.97 16.26 -13.32
CA LYS A 151 -7.33 16.80 -12.00
C LYS A 151 -8.16 15.78 -11.20
N ARG A 152 -7.59 14.64 -10.83
CA ARG A 152 -8.22 13.69 -9.90
C ARG A 152 -7.38 13.57 -8.65
N GLY A 153 -8.05 13.73 -7.51
CA GLY A 153 -7.43 13.54 -6.21
C GLY A 153 -6.97 12.09 -6.03
N PRO A 154 -6.00 11.87 -5.12
CA PRO A 154 -5.63 10.51 -4.71
C PRO A 154 -6.84 9.73 -4.19
N LEU A 155 -6.86 8.44 -4.47
CA LEU A 155 -7.87 7.50 -4.02
C LEU A 155 -7.31 6.67 -2.86
N ALA A 156 -8.00 6.67 -1.72
CA ALA A 156 -7.62 5.89 -0.56
C ALA A 156 -7.60 4.39 -0.90
N SER A 157 -6.50 3.71 -0.58
CA SER A 157 -6.34 2.27 -0.78
C SER A 157 -6.20 1.56 0.56
N GLY A 158 -6.84 0.40 0.68
CA GLY A 158 -6.45 -0.61 1.65
C GLY A 158 -5.41 -1.54 1.04
N GLY A 159 -5.04 -2.60 1.76
CA GLY A 159 -4.07 -3.60 1.32
C GLY A 159 -2.61 -3.18 1.48
N ASP A 160 -1.72 -4.11 1.13
CA ASP A 160 -0.29 -3.92 0.94
C ASP A 160 0.28 -4.99 -0.02
N HIS A 161 1.60 -5.23 0.03
CA HIS A 161 2.32 -6.23 -0.76
C HIS A 161 2.03 -7.69 -0.37
N THR A 162 1.41 -7.93 0.78
CA THR A 162 1.11 -9.26 1.35
C THR A 162 -0.38 -9.63 1.28
N THR A 163 -1.26 -8.65 1.05
CA THR A 163 -2.71 -8.90 0.97
C THR A 163 -3.19 -9.35 -0.40
N LEU A 164 -4.33 -10.06 -0.44
CA LEU A 164 -5.00 -10.45 -1.69
C LEU A 164 -5.38 -9.26 -2.58
N ASN A 165 -5.90 -8.18 -1.99
CA ASN A 165 -6.11 -6.92 -2.70
C ASN A 165 -4.80 -6.14 -2.76
N ALA A 166 -3.86 -6.63 -3.55
CA ALA A 166 -2.48 -6.16 -3.57
C ALA A 166 -2.37 -4.67 -3.88
N SER A 167 -1.68 -3.92 -3.03
CA SER A 167 -1.41 -2.50 -3.23
C SER A 167 0.00 -2.16 -2.73
N PRO A 168 1.05 -2.64 -3.42
CA PRO A 168 2.41 -2.47 -2.95
C PRO A 168 2.84 -1.00 -2.94
N TYR A 169 3.67 -0.67 -1.96
CA TYR A 169 4.37 0.62 -1.81
C TYR A 169 5.87 0.35 -1.59
N ALA A 170 6.72 1.38 -1.67
CA ALA A 170 8.12 1.22 -1.28
C ALA A 170 8.28 1.46 0.21
N TRP A 171 8.42 0.37 0.96
CA TRP A 171 8.85 0.46 2.35
C TRP A 171 10.18 1.22 2.46
N GLY A 172 10.36 1.99 3.52
CA GLY A 172 11.54 2.84 3.72
C GLY A 172 11.52 4.17 2.94
N GLN A 173 10.45 4.48 2.21
CA GLN A 173 10.26 5.79 1.56
C GLN A 173 8.90 6.41 1.87
N ASP A 174 7.84 5.90 1.25
CA ASP A 174 6.48 6.45 1.35
C ASP A 174 5.45 5.34 1.31
N PHE A 175 4.18 5.71 1.56
CA PHE A 175 3.06 4.78 1.50
C PHE A 175 2.28 4.90 0.19
N ASN A 176 2.80 5.50 -0.87
CA ASN A 176 2.04 5.64 -2.11
C ASN A 176 1.80 4.26 -2.73
N ALA A 177 0.53 3.91 -2.98
CA ALA A 177 0.18 2.69 -3.69
C ALA A 177 0.65 2.82 -5.14
N ARG A 178 1.42 1.85 -5.62
CA ARG A 178 2.05 1.93 -6.95
C ARG A 178 1.37 1.08 -8.01
N LEU A 179 0.82 -0.03 -7.57
CA LEU A 179 0.13 -0.98 -8.42
C LEU A 179 -1.19 -1.33 -7.74
N LEU A 180 -2.26 -1.41 -8.52
CA LEU A 180 -3.53 -1.99 -8.10
C LEU A 180 -3.89 -3.11 -9.08
N PRO A 181 -4.71 -4.10 -8.68
CA PRO A 181 -5.21 -5.13 -9.57
C PRO A 181 -5.91 -4.50 -10.77
N SER A 182 -5.35 -4.75 -11.97
CA SER A 182 -5.84 -4.17 -13.21
C SER A 182 -7.30 -4.53 -13.49
N MET A 183 -7.72 -5.73 -13.09
CA MET A 183 -9.07 -6.23 -13.25
C MET A 183 -9.45 -7.12 -12.06
N ARG A 184 -10.74 -7.12 -11.71
CA ARG A 184 -11.37 -8.15 -10.88
C ARG A 184 -12.41 -8.88 -11.71
N MET A 185 -12.53 -10.19 -11.53
CA MET A 185 -13.41 -11.03 -12.32
C MET A 185 -14.03 -12.12 -11.45
N VAL A 186 -15.29 -12.43 -11.70
CA VAL A 186 -16.02 -13.58 -11.15
C VAL A 186 -16.66 -14.31 -12.32
N VAL A 187 -16.53 -15.64 -12.35
CA VAL A 187 -17.16 -16.50 -13.34
C VAL A 187 -18.05 -17.50 -12.61
N ASP A 188 -19.36 -17.39 -12.80
CA ASP A 188 -20.35 -18.34 -12.29
C ASP A 188 -20.92 -19.16 -13.45
N PHE A 189 -20.46 -20.40 -13.58
CA PHE A 189 -20.88 -21.31 -14.65
C PHE A 189 -22.35 -21.77 -14.53
N GLY A 190 -23.05 -21.46 -13.44
CA GLY A 190 -24.49 -21.71 -13.28
C GLY A 190 -25.37 -20.64 -13.92
N LEU A 191 -24.82 -19.50 -14.31
CA LEU A 191 -25.57 -18.39 -14.91
C LEU A 191 -25.52 -18.41 -16.44
N ALA A 192 -26.60 -17.93 -17.08
CA ALA A 192 -26.65 -17.76 -18.53
C ALA A 192 -25.65 -16.70 -19.05
N GLU A 193 -25.35 -15.71 -18.22
CA GLU A 193 -24.29 -14.72 -18.43
C GLU A 193 -23.24 -14.86 -17.32
N PRO A 194 -22.23 -15.74 -17.50
CA PRO A 194 -21.41 -16.23 -16.41
C PRO A 194 -20.36 -15.22 -15.94
N LEU A 195 -20.01 -14.24 -16.78
CA LEU A 195 -18.88 -13.35 -16.55
C LEU A 195 -19.32 -12.01 -15.93
N GLN A 196 -18.74 -11.70 -14.79
CA GLN A 196 -18.76 -10.37 -14.18
C GLN A 196 -17.34 -9.87 -13.98
N GLY A 197 -17.10 -8.59 -14.26
CA GLY A 197 -15.77 -8.02 -14.11
C GLY A 197 -15.78 -6.52 -13.89
N VAL A 198 -14.64 -5.98 -13.53
CA VAL A 198 -14.39 -4.53 -13.45
C VAL A 198 -12.92 -4.26 -13.66
N SER A 199 -12.59 -3.27 -14.49
CA SER A 199 -11.23 -2.76 -14.66
C SER A 199 -10.94 -1.66 -13.64
N SER A 200 -9.69 -1.55 -13.18
CA SER A 200 -9.22 -0.45 -12.32
C SER A 200 -8.97 0.85 -13.06
N SER A 201 -9.46 0.96 -14.30
CA SER A 201 -9.48 2.12 -15.18
C SER A 201 -10.78 2.09 -16.00
N GLY A 202 -10.90 2.94 -17.01
CA GLY A 202 -11.85 2.69 -18.10
C GLY A 202 -11.27 1.76 -19.18
N GLN A 203 -12.11 1.35 -20.12
CA GLN A 203 -11.74 0.47 -21.24
C GLN A 203 -10.91 1.16 -22.32
N SER A 204 -10.90 2.49 -22.37
CA SER A 204 -10.18 3.27 -23.36
C SER A 204 -8.86 3.81 -22.81
N GLY A 205 -7.78 3.67 -23.56
CA GLY A 205 -6.53 4.38 -23.29
C GLY A 205 -6.51 5.84 -23.76
N ASN A 206 -7.56 6.31 -24.45
CA ASN A 206 -7.65 7.67 -24.95
C ASN A 206 -8.18 8.62 -23.85
N PRO A 207 -7.41 9.62 -23.40
CA PRO A 207 -7.82 10.56 -22.34
C PRO A 207 -9.06 11.40 -22.68
N ALA A 208 -9.35 11.59 -23.97
CA ALA A 208 -10.55 12.29 -24.43
C ALA A 208 -11.81 11.40 -24.45
N SER A 209 -11.66 10.09 -24.20
CA SER A 209 -12.78 9.15 -24.17
C SER A 209 -13.56 9.24 -22.86
N ALA A 210 -14.90 9.17 -22.95
CA ALA A 210 -15.74 8.98 -21.77
C ALA A 210 -15.41 7.66 -21.02
N HIS A 211 -14.83 6.68 -21.72
CA HIS A 211 -14.42 5.39 -21.18
C HIS A 211 -12.95 5.36 -20.75
N PHE A 212 -12.31 6.51 -20.52
CA PHE A 212 -10.93 6.55 -20.04
C PHE A 212 -10.82 6.16 -18.57
N ALA A 213 -11.76 6.66 -17.75
CA ALA A 213 -11.67 6.66 -16.29
C ALA A 213 -12.95 6.17 -15.59
N ASP A 214 -13.96 5.74 -16.34
CA ASP A 214 -15.31 5.42 -15.86
C ASP A 214 -15.39 4.16 -14.99
N GLY A 215 -14.46 3.22 -15.14
CA GLY A 215 -14.40 2.01 -14.28
C GLY A 215 -13.83 2.24 -12.88
N LEU A 216 -13.13 3.36 -12.63
CA LEU A 216 -12.43 3.61 -11.36
C LEU A 216 -13.35 3.63 -10.14
N ASP A 217 -14.46 4.38 -10.20
CA ASP A 217 -15.39 4.46 -9.06
C ASP A 217 -16.01 3.09 -8.75
N THR A 218 -16.38 2.36 -9.79
CA THR A 218 -16.92 1.01 -9.72
C THR A 218 -15.91 0.06 -9.08
N TRP A 219 -14.64 0.13 -9.48
CA TRP A 219 -13.55 -0.68 -8.94
C TRP A 219 -13.28 -0.38 -7.45
N PHE A 220 -13.16 0.90 -7.07
CA PHE A 220 -12.89 1.26 -5.66
C PHE A 220 -14.06 0.92 -4.73
N LYS A 221 -15.30 0.88 -5.25
CA LYS A 221 -16.48 0.44 -4.51
C LYS A 221 -16.70 -1.08 -4.55
N GLY A 222 -15.82 -1.85 -5.20
CA GLY A 222 -15.95 -3.31 -5.32
C GLY A 222 -17.20 -3.75 -6.10
N ARG A 223 -17.70 -2.90 -7.00
CA ARG A 223 -18.86 -3.20 -7.85
C ARG A 223 -18.38 -3.87 -9.14
N TYR A 224 -19.22 -4.72 -9.70
CA TYR A 224 -18.92 -5.47 -10.93
C TYR A 224 -19.95 -5.12 -12.01
N VAL A 225 -19.53 -5.21 -13.28
CA VAL A 225 -20.43 -5.15 -14.43
C VAL A 225 -20.50 -6.53 -15.09
N SER A 226 -21.66 -6.89 -15.63
CA SER A 226 -21.81 -8.12 -16.40
C SER A 226 -21.21 -7.94 -17.80
N PHE A 227 -20.59 -8.99 -18.31
CA PHE A 227 -20.06 -9.07 -19.67
C PHE A 227 -20.92 -10.05 -20.47
N PRO A 228 -21.91 -9.56 -21.26
CA PRO A 228 -22.74 -10.45 -22.03
C PRO A 228 -21.96 -11.25 -23.06
N MET A 229 -22.22 -12.55 -23.08
CA MET A 229 -21.74 -13.56 -24.01
C MET A 229 -22.85 -14.05 -24.94
N GLN A 230 -24.11 -13.82 -24.59
CA GLN A 230 -25.23 -14.18 -25.45
C GLN A 230 -25.54 -13.07 -26.46
N PRO A 231 -25.62 -13.38 -27.78
CA PRO A 231 -25.83 -12.38 -28.82
C PRO A 231 -27.05 -11.47 -28.60
N GLN A 232 -28.16 -12.03 -28.07
CA GLN A 232 -29.38 -11.28 -27.78
C GLN A 232 -29.19 -10.15 -26.76
N ASN A 233 -28.12 -10.17 -25.97
CA ASN A 233 -27.82 -9.17 -24.95
C ASN A 233 -26.79 -8.12 -25.39
N PHE A 234 -26.19 -8.27 -26.57
CA PHE A 234 -25.08 -7.41 -27.02
C PHE A 234 -25.50 -5.97 -27.26
N GLU A 235 -26.66 -5.73 -27.85
CA GLU A 235 -27.12 -4.36 -28.11
C GLU A 235 -27.38 -3.58 -26.82
N ARG A 236 -27.92 -4.27 -25.80
CA ARG A 236 -28.18 -3.68 -24.48
C ARG A 236 -26.90 -3.25 -23.77
N ALA A 237 -25.85 -4.07 -23.83
CA ALA A 237 -24.61 -3.80 -23.08
C ALA A 237 -23.56 -3.02 -23.86
N TYR A 238 -23.42 -3.27 -25.16
CA TYR A 238 -22.36 -2.69 -26.00
C TYR A 238 -22.89 -1.62 -26.96
N GLY A 239 -24.20 -1.36 -26.97
CA GLY A 239 -24.85 -0.45 -27.90
C GLY A 239 -24.93 -1.00 -29.33
N THR A 240 -25.41 -0.15 -30.24
CA THR A 240 -25.69 -0.50 -31.65
C THR A 240 -24.66 0.03 -32.64
N LYS A 241 -23.69 0.85 -32.19
CA LYS A 241 -22.61 1.34 -33.06
C LYS A 241 -21.62 0.21 -33.36
N ARG A 242 -21.37 -0.06 -34.65
CA ARG A 242 -20.45 -1.10 -35.12
C ARG A 242 -19.44 -0.52 -36.10
N LEU A 243 -18.20 -0.98 -35.99
CA LEU A 243 -17.15 -0.76 -36.99
C LEU A 243 -16.90 -2.08 -37.71
N THR A 244 -17.16 -2.12 -39.01
CA THR A 244 -16.88 -3.27 -39.86
C THR A 244 -15.60 -3.00 -40.64
N LEU A 245 -14.56 -3.79 -40.40
CA LEU A 245 -13.32 -3.74 -41.16
C LEU A 245 -13.39 -4.75 -42.31
N VAL A 246 -13.20 -4.28 -43.53
CA VAL A 246 -13.13 -5.12 -44.73
C VAL A 246 -11.69 -5.12 -45.27
N PRO A 247 -11.16 -6.26 -45.75
CA PRO A 247 -9.83 -6.29 -46.34
C PRO A 247 -9.67 -5.29 -47.48
N GLY A 248 -8.51 -4.63 -47.53
CA GLY A 248 -8.08 -3.88 -48.71
C GLY A 248 -7.83 -4.86 -49.87
N LYS A 249 -8.08 -4.41 -51.09
CA LYS A 249 -7.73 -5.17 -52.30
C LYS A 249 -6.22 -5.33 -52.44
#